data_AF-A0A7G3B7R3-F1
#
_entry.id   AF-A0A7G3B7R3-F1
#
_cell.length_a   1.000
_cell.length_b   1.000
_cell.length_c   1.000
_cell.angle_alpha   90.00
_cell.angle_beta   90.00
_cell.angle_gamma   90.00
#
_symmetry.space_group_name_H-M   'P 1'
#
loop_
_entity.id
_entity.type
_entity.pdbx_description
1 polymer ?
#
loop_
_entity_poly.entity_id
_entity_poly.type
_entity_poly.pdbx_seq_one_letter_code
_entity_poly.pdbx_strand_id
1 'polypeptide(L)'
;MAPLGYMLTVIIREGFHAVIIIPFIPYEHPNARAIYYSVEFPYTLMAGLLSGIGDSTIIISGIHAMKAIDTINELIALMDNKEMANQCSNLLIVIHKKHAEIIKILSTLNEIMYSVSLIQLFTSTFMFLVLFTSARTQPMEIVFYLFMLCVVSQLFLLCAFGEVIFSKTEAIFTQLYLTKWYDMSLSNQRIILMMMRMAEQPYGLKAGGMYDINMYTFIQVKRERFFLFNQFCGNLWALFLPIYFADCKNGHFLLCHHHYACLNRKRIISKAYENSQQLYSLKINL
;
A
#
# COMPACT_ATOMS: atom_id res chain seq x y z
N MET A 1 -20.40 14.73 41.31
CA MET A 1 -20.14 13.28 41.14
C MET A 1 -19.32 13.14 39.87
N ALA A 2 -18.00 13.00 40.03
CA ALA A 2 -17.05 12.95 38.92
C ALA A 2 -17.02 11.53 38.33
N PRO A 3 -17.14 11.34 37.01
CA PRO A 3 -16.79 10.06 36.44
C PRO A 3 -15.26 9.99 36.26
N LEU A 4 -14.74 8.85 36.68
CA LEU A 4 -13.36 8.39 36.52
C LEU A 4 -12.85 8.67 35.09
N GLY A 5 -11.84 9.54 34.95
CA GLY A 5 -11.23 9.91 33.68
C GLY A 5 -9.71 9.87 33.76
N TYR A 6 -9.13 8.75 34.21
CA TYR A 6 -7.68 8.53 34.29
C TYR A 6 -7.07 8.09 32.94
N MET A 7 -7.81 8.25 31.85
CA MET A 7 -7.41 7.76 30.54
C MET A 7 -6.86 8.93 29.72
N LEU A 8 -5.60 8.80 29.28
CA LEU A 8 -4.99 9.63 28.22
C LEU A 8 -6.02 9.84 27.11
N THR A 9 -6.61 11.03 27.06
CA THR A 9 -7.68 11.35 26.12
C THR A 9 -7.08 12.22 25.03
N VAL A 10 -6.94 11.65 23.83
CA VAL A 10 -6.57 12.42 22.64
C VAL A 10 -7.80 13.21 22.22
N ILE A 11 -7.82 14.51 22.51
CA ILE A 11 -8.89 15.41 22.06
C ILE A 11 -8.33 16.22 20.88
N ILE A 12 -8.86 15.99 19.69
CA ILE A 12 -8.60 16.81 18.51
C ILE A 12 -9.53 18.03 18.60
N ARG A 13 -9.02 19.25 18.85
CA ARG A 13 -9.88 20.45 18.82
C ARG A 13 -9.22 21.72 18.28
N GLU A 14 -10.01 22.39 17.41
CA GLU A 14 -9.88 23.74 16.83
C GLU A 14 -8.45 24.13 16.43
N GLY A 15 -7.98 23.56 15.31
CA GLY A 15 -6.64 23.81 14.75
C GLY A 15 -5.81 22.57 14.45
N PHE A 16 -6.41 21.36 14.44
CA PHE A 16 -5.84 20.09 13.95
C PHE A 16 -4.43 19.69 14.43
N HIS A 17 -3.96 20.23 15.56
CA HIS A 17 -2.85 19.67 16.31
C HIS A 17 -3.39 18.69 17.35
N ALA A 18 -3.03 17.42 17.23
CA ALA A 18 -3.39 16.39 18.20
C ALA A 18 -2.52 16.55 19.46
N VAL A 19 -2.95 17.36 20.41
CA VAL A 19 -2.21 17.55 21.67
C VAL A 19 -2.66 16.49 22.67
N ILE A 20 -1.70 15.74 23.21
CA ILE A 20 -1.94 14.80 24.31
C ILE A 20 -2.22 15.63 25.58
N ILE A 21 -3.46 15.63 26.06
CA ILE A 21 -3.82 16.36 27.27
C ILE A 21 -3.35 15.57 28.48
N ILE A 22 -2.33 16.10 29.15
CA ILE A 22 -1.85 15.63 30.45
C ILE A 22 -2.92 16.02 31.48
N PRO A 23 -3.53 15.05 32.20
CA PRO A 23 -4.49 15.37 33.25
C PRO A 23 -3.79 16.22 34.33
N PHE A 24 -4.49 17.23 34.86
CA PHE A 24 -4.06 18.20 35.89
C PHE A 24 -3.31 19.47 35.44
N ILE A 25 -3.03 19.69 34.15
CA ILE A 25 -2.39 20.94 33.69
C ILE A 25 -3.41 21.82 32.92
N PRO A 26 -3.77 23.01 33.43
CA PRO A 26 -4.63 23.94 32.70
C PRO A 26 -3.92 24.53 31.48
N TYR A 27 -4.57 24.50 30.32
CA TYR A 27 -4.00 24.92 29.02
C TYR A 27 -3.66 26.42 28.95
N GLU A 28 -4.28 27.25 29.78
CA GLU A 28 -4.03 28.70 29.86
C GLU A 28 -2.74 29.05 30.63
N HIS A 29 -2.04 28.07 31.21
CA HIS A 29 -0.80 28.33 31.92
C HIS A 29 0.28 28.83 30.92
N PRO A 30 1.06 29.89 31.25
CA PRO A 30 2.02 30.49 30.32
C PRO A 30 3.07 29.51 29.79
N ASN A 31 3.41 28.49 30.58
CA ASN A 31 4.36 27.44 30.20
C ASN A 31 3.69 26.15 29.68
N ALA A 32 2.36 26.09 29.57
CA ALA A 32 1.64 24.88 29.18
C ALA A 32 2.11 24.34 27.82
N ARG A 33 2.24 25.21 26.81
CA ARG A 33 2.71 24.82 25.46
C ARG A 33 4.11 24.20 25.48
N ALA A 34 5.04 24.80 26.24
CA ALA A 34 6.39 24.26 26.38
C ALA A 34 6.38 22.90 27.06
N ILE A 35 5.54 22.72 28.10
CA ILE A 35 5.37 21.44 28.79
C ILE A 35 4.80 20.37 27.84
N TYR A 36 3.74 20.68 27.09
CA TYR A 36 3.16 19.75 26.11
C TYR A 36 4.17 19.32 25.05
N TYR A 37 4.86 20.26 24.39
CA TYR A 37 5.88 19.92 23.38
C TYR A 37 7.06 19.15 23.98
N SER A 38 7.46 19.46 25.23
CA SER A 38 8.55 18.74 25.90
C SER A 38 8.21 17.28 26.24
N VAL A 39 6.92 16.95 26.40
CA VAL A 39 6.44 15.58 26.65
C VAL A 39 6.10 14.87 25.34
N GLU A 40 5.56 15.58 24.36
CA GLU A 40 5.19 15.03 23.05
C GLU A 40 6.42 14.65 22.21
N PHE A 41 7.50 15.43 22.27
CA PHE A 41 8.74 15.17 21.56
C PHE A 41 9.39 13.81 21.92
N PRO A 42 9.68 13.48 23.20
CA PRO A 42 10.26 12.18 23.56
C PRO A 42 9.32 11.02 23.27
N TYR A 43 8.00 11.19 23.42
CA TYR A 43 7.01 10.16 23.08
C TYR A 43 7.02 9.85 21.58
N THR A 44 6.99 10.88 20.73
CA THR A 44 7.00 10.74 19.27
C THR A 44 8.34 10.16 18.79
N LEU A 45 9.45 10.59 19.39
CA LEU A 45 10.79 10.05 19.11
C LEU A 45 10.86 8.55 19.45
N MET A 46 10.38 8.15 20.62
CA MET A 46 10.36 6.74 21.05
C MET A 46 9.48 5.88 20.13
N ALA A 47 8.28 6.37 19.78
CA ALA A 47 7.38 5.68 18.86
C ALA A 47 8.00 5.52 17.46
N GLY A 48 8.67 6.56 16.96
CA GLY A 48 9.39 6.52 15.68
C GLY A 48 10.52 5.50 15.66
N LEU A 49 11.31 5.42 16.74
CA LEU A 49 12.39 4.43 16.87
C LEU A 49 11.84 2.99 16.92
N LEU A 50 10.76 2.75 17.67
CA LEU A 50 10.11 1.44 17.73
C LEU A 50 9.55 1.01 16.38
N SER A 51 8.90 1.93 15.64
CA SER A 51 8.41 1.67 14.29
C SER A 51 9.54 1.35 13.31
N GLY A 52 10.64 2.10 13.37
CA GLY A 52 11.80 1.88 12.52
C GLY A 52 12.47 0.52 12.74
N ILE A 53 12.51 0.03 13.98
CA ILE A 53 12.99 -1.32 14.30
C ILE A 53 12.08 -2.36 13.64
N GLY A 54 10.76 -2.19 13.74
CA GLY A 54 9.78 -3.07 13.10
C GLY A 54 10.00 -3.17 11.59
N ASP A 55 10.05 -2.04 10.90
CA ASP A 55 10.26 -1.98 9.44
C ASP A 55 11.59 -2.62 9.03
N SER A 56 12.65 -2.39 9.82
CA SER A 56 13.97 -2.96 9.56
C SER A 56 13.96 -4.49 9.66
N THR A 57 13.28 -5.06 10.67
CA THR A 57 13.20 -6.52 10.82
C THR A 57 12.47 -7.18 9.65
N ILE A 58 11.42 -6.55 9.14
CA ILE A 58 10.67 -7.03 7.97
C ILE A 58 11.58 -7.04 6.74
N ILE A 59 12.28 -5.94 6.48
CA ILE A 59 13.21 -5.83 5.35
C ILE A 59 14.30 -6.91 5.44
N ILE A 60 14.91 -7.09 6.62
CA ILE A 60 15.96 -8.10 6.83
C ILE A 60 15.42 -9.51 6.57
N SER A 61 14.28 -9.88 7.18
CA SER A 61 13.65 -11.19 6.97
C SER A 61 13.33 -11.45 5.49
N GLY A 62 12.91 -10.41 4.78
CA GLY A 62 12.67 -10.43 3.35
C GLY A 62 13.91 -10.67 2.51
N ILE A 63 15.00 -9.97 2.81
CA ILE A 63 16.29 -10.17 2.13
C ILE A 63 16.77 -11.61 2.33
N HIS A 64 16.63 -12.16 3.54
CA HIS A 64 16.95 -13.55 3.80
C HIS A 64 16.09 -14.52 2.96
N ALA A 65 14.79 -14.28 2.84
CA ALA A 65 13.90 -15.10 2.02
C ALA A 65 14.27 -15.02 0.52
N MET A 66 14.51 -13.82 -0.01
CA MET A 66 14.92 -13.62 -1.40
C MET A 66 16.24 -14.32 -1.71
N LYS A 67 17.24 -14.17 -0.83
CA LYS A 67 18.53 -14.85 -0.98
C LYS A 67 18.40 -16.38 -0.94
N ALA A 68 17.53 -16.90 -0.09
CA ALA A 68 17.28 -18.33 -0.03
C ALA A 68 16.69 -18.84 -1.36
N ILE A 69 15.73 -18.10 -1.94
CA ILE A 69 15.13 -18.43 -3.25
C ILE A 69 16.19 -18.42 -4.35
N ASP A 70 17.02 -17.36 -4.40
CA ASP A 70 18.09 -17.25 -5.39
C ASP A 70 19.10 -18.40 -5.28
N THR A 71 19.42 -18.84 -4.05
CA THR A 71 20.30 -20.00 -3.81
C THR A 71 19.71 -21.27 -4.43
N ILE A 72 18.40 -21.50 -4.32
CA ILE A 72 17.77 -22.67 -4.96
C ILE A 72 17.79 -22.56 -6.47
N ASN A 73 17.53 -21.38 -7.03
CA ASN A 73 17.60 -21.18 -8.48
C ASN A 73 19.00 -21.48 -9.03
N GLU A 74 20.05 -21.07 -8.32
CA GLU A 74 21.44 -21.44 -8.65
C GLU A 74 21.67 -22.96 -8.55
N LEU A 75 21.18 -23.61 -7.50
CA LEU A 75 21.28 -25.07 -7.35
C LEU A 75 20.52 -25.83 -8.45
N ILE A 76 19.37 -25.33 -8.89
CA ILE A 76 18.61 -25.89 -10.01
C ILE A 76 19.41 -25.73 -11.31
N ALA A 77 20.02 -24.58 -11.55
CA ALA A 77 20.87 -24.35 -12.72
C ALA A 77 22.08 -25.30 -12.75
N LEU A 78 22.67 -25.61 -11.59
CA LEU A 78 23.75 -26.59 -11.47
C LEU A 78 23.31 -28.02 -11.85
N MET A 79 22.03 -28.37 -11.74
CA MET A 79 21.53 -29.68 -12.17
C MET A 79 21.63 -29.89 -13.68
N ASP A 80 21.62 -28.84 -14.50
CA ASP A 80 21.73 -28.98 -15.96
C ASP A 80 23.18 -29.26 -16.40
N ASN A 81 24.17 -29.08 -15.51
CA ASN A 81 25.56 -29.43 -15.74
C ASN A 81 25.82 -30.92 -15.40
N LYS A 82 25.98 -31.74 -16.45
CA LYS A 82 26.16 -33.21 -16.34
C LYS A 82 27.38 -33.64 -15.50
N GLU A 83 28.46 -32.86 -15.47
CA GLU A 83 29.64 -33.20 -14.65
C GLU A 83 29.38 -33.05 -13.15
N MET A 84 28.70 -31.96 -12.75
CA MET A 84 28.36 -31.68 -11.36
C MET A 84 27.22 -32.56 -10.85
N ALA A 85 26.24 -32.87 -11.70
CA ALA A 85 25.14 -33.77 -11.38
C ALA A 85 25.64 -35.20 -11.08
N ASN A 86 26.65 -35.69 -11.82
CA ASN A 86 27.25 -37.01 -11.58
C ASN A 86 28.15 -37.06 -10.33
N GLN A 87 28.81 -35.96 -9.97
CA GLN A 87 29.61 -35.88 -8.74
C GLN A 87 28.74 -35.88 -7.47
N CYS A 88 27.51 -35.39 -7.55
CA CYS A 88 26.64 -35.25 -6.39
C CYS A 88 25.35 -36.07 -6.56
N SER A 89 25.44 -37.39 -6.37
CA SER A 89 24.30 -38.34 -6.40
C SER A 89 23.09 -37.91 -5.54
N ASN A 90 23.34 -37.11 -4.49
CA ASN A 90 22.32 -36.61 -3.56
C ASN A 90 21.87 -35.16 -3.79
N LEU A 91 22.33 -34.47 -4.86
CA LEU A 91 22.04 -33.06 -5.12
C LEU A 91 20.54 -32.75 -5.11
N LEU A 92 19.75 -33.62 -5.74
CA LEU A 92 18.30 -33.45 -5.83
C LEU A 92 17.61 -33.54 -4.46
N ILE A 93 18.10 -34.43 -3.58
CA ILE A 93 17.59 -34.54 -2.20
C ILE A 93 17.92 -33.28 -1.41
N VAL A 94 19.10 -32.70 -1.62
CA VAL A 94 19.50 -31.43 -0.99
C VAL A 94 18.61 -30.29 -1.48
N ILE A 95 18.37 -30.18 -2.79
CA ILE A 95 17.47 -29.18 -3.38
C ILE A 95 16.06 -29.33 -2.83
N HIS A 96 15.53 -30.55 -2.76
CA HIS A 96 14.21 -30.81 -2.20
C HIS A 96 14.10 -30.39 -0.73
N LYS A 97 15.09 -30.74 0.10
CA LYS A 97 15.14 -30.33 1.52
C LYS A 97 15.20 -28.81 1.66
N LYS A 98 15.99 -28.14 0.83
CA LYS A 98 16.10 -26.68 0.82
C LYS A 98 14.80 -26.03 0.37
N HIS A 99 14.13 -26.57 -0.66
CA HIS A 99 12.83 -26.08 -1.12
C HIS A 99 11.78 -26.15 -0.02
N ALA A 100 11.73 -27.27 0.72
CA ALA A 100 10.85 -27.42 1.88
C ALA A 100 11.18 -26.44 3.02
N GLU A 101 12.47 -26.13 3.24
CA GLU A 101 12.91 -25.13 4.22
C GLU A 101 12.46 -23.72 3.81
N ILE A 102 12.59 -23.35 2.54
CA ILE A 102 12.13 -22.05 2.02
C ILE A 102 10.63 -21.89 2.18
N ILE A 103 9.85 -22.94 1.87
CA ILE A 103 8.40 -22.90 2.05
C ILE A 103 8.03 -22.60 3.51
N LYS A 104 8.75 -23.16 4.48
CA LYS A 104 8.57 -22.83 5.90
C LYS A 104 8.89 -21.37 6.18
N ILE A 105 10.02 -20.86 5.67
CA ILE A 105 10.42 -19.46 5.83
C ILE A 105 9.35 -18.52 5.24
N LEU A 106 8.85 -18.82 4.03
CA LEU A 106 7.80 -18.04 3.38
C LEU A 106 6.47 -18.10 4.14
N SER A 107 6.11 -19.25 4.71
CA SER A 107 4.93 -19.38 5.56
C SER A 107 5.04 -18.51 6.82
N THR A 108 6.18 -18.56 7.52
CA THR A 108 6.43 -17.71 8.69
C THR A 108 6.44 -16.23 8.33
N LEU A 109 7.03 -15.87 7.20
CA LEU A 109 7.04 -14.49 6.72
C LEU A 109 5.61 -14.02 6.40
N ASN A 110 4.78 -14.86 5.78
CA ASN A 110 3.38 -14.55 5.53
C ASN A 110 2.58 -14.35 6.83
N GLU A 111 2.81 -15.16 7.88
CA GLU A 111 2.17 -14.99 9.18
C GLU A 111 2.54 -13.66 9.86
N ILE A 112 3.82 -13.26 9.79
CA ILE A 112 4.27 -11.96 10.33
C ILE A 112 3.64 -10.81 9.52
N MET A 113 3.66 -10.94 8.19
CA MET A 113 3.14 -9.92 7.27
C MET A 113 1.62 -9.78 7.34
N TYR A 114 0.91 -10.84 7.73
CA TYR A 114 -0.55 -10.83 7.90
C TYR A 114 -1.01 -9.67 8.79
N SER A 115 -0.48 -9.62 10.01
CA SER A 115 -0.89 -8.63 11.03
C SER A 115 -0.32 -7.26 10.73
N VAL A 116 0.96 -7.21 10.32
CA VAL A 116 1.65 -5.94 10.02
C VAL A 116 0.97 -5.22 8.87
N SER A 117 0.64 -5.91 7.79
CA SER A 117 0.06 -5.28 6.60
C SER A 117 -1.35 -4.76 6.88
N LEU A 118 -2.13 -5.45 7.70
CA LEU A 118 -3.42 -4.93 8.17
C LEU A 118 -3.23 -3.65 8.98
N ILE A 119 -2.37 -3.67 10.00
CA ILE A 119 -2.11 -2.50 10.84
C ILE A 119 -1.65 -1.34 9.96
N GLN A 120 -0.73 -1.57 9.03
CA GLN A 120 -0.20 -0.55 8.12
C GLN A 120 -1.28 0.02 7.18
N LEU A 121 -2.20 -0.81 6.67
CA LEU A 121 -3.31 -0.34 5.85
C LEU A 121 -4.28 0.55 6.66
N PHE A 122 -4.60 0.15 7.89
CA PHE A 122 -5.46 0.95 8.77
C PHE A 122 -4.80 2.25 9.19
N THR A 123 -3.55 2.22 9.67
CA THR A 123 -2.82 3.42 10.11
C THR A 123 -2.58 4.38 8.96
N SER A 124 -2.19 3.89 7.78
CA SER A 124 -1.98 4.74 6.61
C SER A 124 -3.27 5.37 6.07
N THR A 125 -4.42 4.69 6.22
CA THR A 125 -5.73 5.23 5.84
C THR A 125 -6.20 6.27 6.85
N PHE A 126 -6.05 6.00 8.14
CA PHE A 126 -6.35 6.95 9.21
C PHE A 126 -5.50 8.23 9.08
N MET A 127 -4.20 8.08 8.87
CA MET A 127 -3.29 9.21 8.65
C MET A 127 -3.67 10.03 7.42
N PHE A 128 -4.06 9.37 6.31
CA PHE A 128 -4.54 10.07 5.12
C PHE A 128 -5.80 10.91 5.42
N LEU A 129 -6.75 10.38 6.20
CA LEU A 129 -7.96 11.12 6.59
C LEU A 129 -7.64 12.33 7.47
N VAL A 130 -6.75 12.16 8.46
CA VAL A 130 -6.32 13.28 9.33
C VAL A 130 -5.65 14.37 8.50
N LEU A 131 -4.70 14.01 7.64
CA LEU A 131 -3.98 14.95 6.77
C LEU A 131 -4.92 15.63 5.77
N PHE A 132 -5.93 14.91 5.28
CA PHE A 132 -6.96 15.49 4.42
C PHE A 132 -7.81 16.52 5.16
N THR A 133 -8.21 16.24 6.40
CA THR A 133 -8.99 17.19 7.20
C THR A 133 -8.19 18.42 7.61
N SER A 134 -6.91 18.27 7.98
CA SER A 134 -6.03 19.41 8.33
C SER A 134 -5.77 20.33 7.14
N ALA A 135 -5.67 19.77 5.93
CA ALA A 135 -5.53 20.52 4.68
C ALA A 135 -6.69 21.49 4.40
N ARG A 136 -7.86 21.25 5.00
CA ARG A 136 -9.05 22.07 4.82
C ARG A 136 -9.05 23.30 5.71
N THR A 137 -8.33 23.27 6.84
CA THR A 137 -8.42 24.30 7.88
C THR A 137 -7.23 25.22 7.94
N GLN A 138 -6.07 24.80 7.46
CA GLN A 138 -4.84 25.58 7.50
C GLN A 138 -4.10 25.49 6.15
N PRO A 139 -3.33 26.53 5.76
CA PRO A 139 -2.45 26.43 4.61
C PRO A 139 -1.44 25.31 4.82
N MET A 140 -1.32 24.44 3.82
CA MET A 140 -0.44 23.27 3.89
C MET A 140 1.02 23.70 3.90
N GLU A 141 1.70 23.48 5.03
CA GLU A 141 3.15 23.66 5.12
C GLU A 141 3.90 22.50 4.44
N ILE A 142 5.17 22.74 4.09
CA ILE A 142 6.06 21.76 3.43
C ILE A 142 6.13 20.44 4.22
N VAL A 143 6.06 20.51 5.54
CA VAL A 143 6.09 19.34 6.44
C VAL A 143 4.93 18.37 6.15
N PHE A 144 3.73 18.87 5.82
CA PHE A 144 2.58 18.03 5.49
C PHE A 144 2.79 17.24 4.20
N TYR A 145 3.39 17.86 3.18
CA TYR A 145 3.71 17.18 1.93
C TYR A 145 4.75 16.08 2.11
N LEU A 146 5.79 16.34 2.91
CA LEU A 146 6.80 15.34 3.25
C LEU A 146 6.20 14.15 4.01
N PHE A 147 5.28 14.42 4.94
CA PHE A 147 4.61 13.38 5.71
C PHE A 147 3.69 12.51 4.84
N MET A 148 2.92 13.13 3.94
CA MET A 148 2.10 12.42 2.95
C MET A 148 2.95 11.56 2.02
N LEU A 149 4.07 12.10 1.53
CA LEU A 149 5.02 11.35 0.71
C LEU A 149 5.56 10.13 1.46
N CYS A 150 5.92 10.31 2.74
CA CYS A 150 6.41 9.25 3.60
C CYS A 150 5.39 8.10 3.74
N VAL A 151 4.14 8.41 4.13
CA VAL A 151 3.08 7.40 4.30
C VAL A 151 2.81 6.64 2.99
N VAL A 152 2.76 7.35 1.87
CA VAL A 152 2.56 6.72 0.55
C VAL A 152 3.76 5.84 0.17
N SER A 153 4.98 6.29 0.46
CA SER A 153 6.19 5.53 0.17
C SER A 153 6.31 4.25 1.00
N GLN A 154 5.92 4.27 2.28
CA GLN A 154 5.91 3.09 3.14
C GLN A 154 4.94 2.02 2.60
N LEU A 155 3.73 2.44 2.21
CA LEU A 155 2.76 1.51 1.60
C LEU A 155 3.24 0.96 0.25
N PHE A 156 3.88 1.82 -0.56
CA PHE A 156 4.47 1.40 -1.83
C PHE A 156 5.55 0.34 -1.64
N LEU A 157 6.48 0.57 -0.70
CA LEU A 157 7.56 -0.36 -0.41
C LEU A 157 7.03 -1.71 0.08
N LEU A 158 6.00 -1.71 0.94
CA LEU A 158 5.34 -2.94 1.41
C LEU A 158 4.76 -3.75 0.24
N CYS A 159 4.02 -3.10 -0.66
CA CYS A 159 3.41 -3.76 -1.81
C CYS A 159 4.43 -4.21 -2.86
N ALA A 160 5.45 -3.39 -3.13
CA ALA A 160 6.55 -3.75 -4.03
C ALA A 160 7.34 -4.95 -3.49
N PHE A 161 7.56 -5.00 -2.18
CA PHE A 161 8.22 -6.11 -1.53
C PHE A 161 7.43 -7.43 -1.68
N GLY A 162 6.11 -7.39 -1.48
CA GLY A 162 5.26 -8.57 -1.72
C GLY A 162 5.27 -9.05 -3.17
N GLU A 163 5.26 -8.12 -4.13
CA GLU A 163 5.36 -8.42 -5.56
C GLU A 163 6.69 -9.11 -5.92
N VAL A 164 7.82 -8.61 -5.38
CA VAL A 164 9.14 -9.20 -5.64
C VAL A 164 9.23 -10.63 -5.11
N ILE A 165 8.73 -10.89 -3.90
CA ILE A 165 8.70 -12.24 -3.34
C ILE A 165 7.83 -13.16 -4.19
N PHE A 166 6.65 -12.70 -4.61
CA PHE A 166 5.75 -13.45 -5.47
C PHE A 166 6.44 -13.83 -6.79
N SER A 167 7.02 -12.86 -7.48
CA SER A 167 7.72 -13.08 -8.76
C SER A 167 8.93 -14.01 -8.62
N LYS A 168 9.73 -13.86 -7.55
CA LYS A 168 10.86 -14.75 -7.27
C LYS A 168 10.41 -16.19 -7.00
N THR A 169 9.29 -16.37 -6.31
CA THR A 169 8.75 -17.71 -6.02
C THR A 169 8.20 -18.38 -7.29
N GLU A 170 7.51 -17.63 -8.15
CA GLU A 170 7.06 -18.10 -9.46
C GLU A 170 8.22 -18.52 -10.38
N ALA A 171 9.35 -17.81 -10.30
CA ALA A 171 10.55 -18.16 -11.07
C ALA A 171 11.08 -19.57 -10.75
N ILE A 172 10.90 -20.08 -9.52
CA ILE A 172 11.33 -21.44 -9.14
C ILE A 172 10.60 -22.48 -10.00
N PHE A 173 9.29 -22.34 -10.17
CA PHE A 173 8.50 -23.24 -11.01
C PHE A 173 9.02 -23.24 -12.45
N THR A 174 9.26 -22.04 -12.99
CA THR A 174 9.77 -21.87 -14.36
C THR A 174 11.15 -22.51 -14.54
N GLN A 175 12.06 -22.33 -13.58
CA GLN A 175 13.40 -22.92 -13.64
C GLN A 175 13.37 -24.45 -13.55
N LEU A 176 12.54 -25.02 -12.66
CA LEU A 176 12.34 -26.46 -12.57
C LEU A 176 11.76 -27.03 -13.86
N TYR A 177 10.81 -26.33 -14.48
CA TYR A 177 10.19 -26.74 -15.73
C TYR A 177 11.19 -26.80 -16.89
N LEU A 178 12.12 -25.84 -16.96
CA LEU A 178 13.14 -25.75 -18.00
C LEU A 178 14.29 -26.76 -17.85
N THR A 179 14.43 -27.41 -16.69
CA THR A 179 15.47 -28.44 -16.51
C THR A 179 15.16 -29.68 -17.35
N LYS A 180 16.18 -30.43 -17.80
CA LYS A 180 16.01 -31.71 -18.54
C LYS A 180 15.54 -32.87 -17.64
N TRP A 181 14.47 -32.67 -16.88
CA TRP A 181 13.94 -33.62 -15.89
C TRP A 181 13.46 -34.92 -16.53
N TYR A 182 13.01 -34.89 -17.79
CA TYR A 182 12.54 -36.06 -18.54
C TYR A 182 13.65 -37.05 -18.89
N ASP A 183 14.92 -36.61 -18.94
CA ASP A 183 16.09 -37.47 -19.18
C ASP A 183 16.64 -38.10 -17.88
N MET A 184 16.07 -37.78 -16.72
CA MET A 184 16.52 -38.28 -15.41
C MET A 184 15.89 -39.63 -15.05
N SER A 185 16.43 -40.29 -14.01
CA SER A 185 15.85 -41.53 -13.47
C SER A 185 14.42 -41.33 -12.95
N LEU A 186 13.60 -42.39 -12.98
CA LEU A 186 12.20 -42.35 -12.50
C LEU A 186 12.06 -41.84 -11.06
N SER A 187 13.04 -42.15 -10.19
CA SER A 187 13.05 -41.64 -8.81
C SER A 187 13.22 -40.12 -8.78
N ASN A 188 14.13 -39.59 -9.60
CA ASN A 188 14.43 -38.17 -9.66
C ASN A 188 13.29 -37.37 -10.32
N GLN A 189 12.70 -37.92 -11.38
CA GLN A 189 11.50 -37.36 -12.02
C GLN A 189 10.37 -37.14 -11.02
N ARG A 190 10.08 -38.13 -10.16
CA ARG A 190 9.03 -38.01 -9.13
C ARG A 190 9.32 -36.86 -8.15
N ILE A 191 10.56 -36.69 -7.72
CA ILE A 191 10.94 -35.61 -6.78
C ILE A 191 10.79 -34.25 -7.44
N ILE A 192 11.24 -34.08 -8.69
CA ILE A 192 11.09 -32.82 -9.43
C ILE A 192 9.61 -32.49 -9.65
N LEU A 193 8.79 -33.47 -10.06
CA LEU A 193 7.35 -33.28 -10.22
C LEU A 193 6.67 -32.85 -8.91
N MET A 194 7.07 -33.43 -7.77
CA MET A 194 6.59 -32.98 -6.46
C MET A 194 7.00 -31.53 -6.18
N MET A 195 8.25 -31.14 -6.47
CA MET A 195 8.70 -29.75 -6.30
C MET A 195 7.95 -28.78 -7.21
N MET A 196 7.73 -29.14 -8.49
CA MET A 196 6.92 -28.34 -9.41
C MET A 196 5.49 -28.19 -8.88
N ARG A 197 4.88 -29.26 -8.38
CA ARG A 197 3.53 -29.21 -7.79
C ARG A 197 3.46 -28.28 -6.57
N MET A 198 4.53 -28.23 -5.76
CA MET A 198 4.63 -27.30 -4.64
C MET A 198 4.84 -25.85 -5.10
N ALA A 199 5.58 -25.63 -6.20
CA ALA A 199 5.86 -24.31 -6.76
C ALA A 199 4.74 -23.77 -7.68
N GLU A 200 3.82 -24.63 -8.13
CA GLU A 200 2.64 -24.27 -8.94
C GLU A 200 1.72 -23.28 -8.22
N GLN A 201 1.70 -23.31 -6.89
CA GLN A 201 1.07 -22.25 -6.09
C GLN A 201 2.16 -21.29 -5.58
N PRO A 202 2.45 -20.20 -6.33
CA PRO A 202 3.39 -19.21 -5.86
C PRO A 202 2.94 -18.65 -4.51
N TYR A 203 3.87 -18.55 -3.58
CA TYR A 203 3.60 -17.99 -2.25
C TYR A 203 3.44 -16.47 -2.36
N GLY A 204 2.20 -16.03 -2.49
CA GLY A 204 1.82 -14.63 -2.35
C GLY A 204 1.68 -14.25 -0.88
N LEU A 205 2.21 -13.09 -0.50
CA LEU A 205 1.97 -12.52 0.82
C LEU A 205 0.54 -12.01 0.90
N LYS A 206 -0.16 -12.34 1.98
CA LYS A 206 -1.56 -11.95 2.20
C LYS A 206 -1.68 -10.96 3.36
N ALA A 207 -2.26 -9.80 3.10
CA ALA A 207 -2.71 -8.87 4.13
C ALA A 207 -4.02 -9.37 4.72
N GLY A 208 -4.00 -9.73 6.01
CA GLY A 208 -5.19 -10.14 6.73
C GLY A 208 -5.90 -11.37 6.17
N GLY A 209 -5.22 -12.18 5.35
CA GLY A 209 -5.78 -13.39 4.74
C GLY A 209 -6.82 -13.14 3.65
N MET A 210 -7.15 -11.88 3.39
CA MET A 210 -8.19 -11.46 2.44
C MET A 210 -7.61 -10.83 1.17
N TYR A 211 -6.54 -10.04 1.29
CA TYR A 211 -5.98 -9.29 0.18
C TYR A 211 -4.55 -9.72 -0.11
N ASP A 212 -4.24 -10.05 -1.36
CA ASP A 212 -2.86 -10.29 -1.78
C ASP A 212 -2.10 -8.95 -1.80
N ILE A 213 -0.92 -8.96 -1.17
CA ILE A 213 0.00 -7.82 -1.14
C ILE A 213 0.75 -7.82 -2.46
N ASN A 214 0.14 -7.17 -3.44
CA ASN A 214 0.69 -7.03 -4.79
C ASN A 214 0.58 -5.55 -5.23
N MET A 215 1.23 -5.24 -6.34
CA MET A 215 1.21 -3.89 -6.91
C MET A 215 -0.19 -3.49 -7.38
N TYR A 216 -1.03 -4.46 -7.74
CA TYR A 216 -2.41 -4.23 -8.13
C TYR A 216 -3.27 -3.68 -6.96
N THR A 217 -3.17 -4.27 -5.78
CA THR A 217 -3.83 -3.81 -4.55
C THR A 217 -3.38 -2.41 -4.16
N PHE A 218 -2.10 -2.09 -4.35
CA PHE A 218 -1.59 -0.73 -4.14
C PHE A 218 -2.27 0.31 -5.04
N ILE A 219 -2.42 0.00 -6.34
CA ILE A 219 -3.09 0.88 -7.30
C ILE A 219 -4.56 1.08 -6.91
N GLN A 220 -5.24 0.02 -6.48
CA GLN A 220 -6.62 0.09 -6.00
C GLN A 220 -6.75 1.03 -4.79
N VAL A 221 -5.93 0.83 -3.76
CA VAL A 221 -5.96 1.67 -2.55
C VAL A 221 -5.66 3.14 -2.90
N LYS A 222 -4.70 3.40 -3.79
CA LYS A 222 -4.43 4.76 -4.27
C LYS A 222 -5.61 5.36 -5.02
N ARG A 223 -6.26 4.59 -5.89
CA ARG A 223 -7.42 5.02 -6.67
C ARG A 223 -8.59 5.38 -5.75
N GLU A 224 -8.86 4.56 -4.74
CA GLU A 224 -9.92 4.82 -3.75
C GLU A 224 -9.65 6.11 -2.98
N ARG A 225 -8.42 6.30 -2.48
CA ARG A 225 -8.02 7.53 -1.77
C ARG A 225 -8.14 8.76 -2.66
N PHE A 226 -7.72 8.66 -3.93
CA PHE A 226 -7.85 9.75 -4.90
C PHE A 226 -9.31 10.04 -5.25
N PHE A 227 -10.15 9.02 -5.38
CA PHE A 227 -11.59 9.18 -5.62
C PHE A 227 -12.27 9.88 -4.45
N LEU A 228 -11.98 9.47 -3.21
CA LEU A 228 -12.45 10.14 -2.00
C LEU A 228 -12.02 11.62 -1.98
N PHE A 229 -10.74 11.90 -2.27
CA PHE A 229 -10.24 13.27 -2.38
C PHE A 229 -11.05 14.12 -3.37
N ASN A 230 -11.26 13.61 -4.60
CA ASN A 230 -12.00 14.34 -5.63
C ASN A 230 -13.49 14.50 -5.29
N GLN A 231 -14.14 13.48 -4.74
CA GLN A 231 -15.54 13.56 -4.36
C GLN A 231 -15.77 14.60 -3.26
N PHE A 232 -14.89 14.66 -2.26
CA PHE A 232 -14.94 15.70 -1.23
C PHE A 232 -14.65 17.10 -1.80
N CYS A 233 -13.65 17.26 -2.67
CA CYS A 233 -13.39 18.53 -3.36
C CYS A 233 -14.59 18.97 -4.24
N GLY A 234 -15.25 18.03 -4.92
CA GLY A 234 -16.43 18.30 -5.74
C GLY A 234 -17.65 18.72 -4.91
N ASN A 235 -17.90 18.07 -3.77
CA ASN A 235 -18.97 18.44 -2.85
C ASN A 235 -18.75 19.83 -2.22
N LEU A 236 -17.48 20.21 -2.02
CA LEU A 236 -17.10 21.55 -1.59
C LEU A 236 -17.33 22.61 -2.68
N TRP A 237 -16.96 22.34 -3.93
CA TRP A 237 -17.32 23.22 -5.07
C TRP A 237 -18.85 23.39 -5.16
N ALA A 238 -19.63 22.32 -5.00
CA ALA A 238 -21.08 22.34 -5.04
C ALA A 238 -21.72 23.16 -3.90
N LEU A 239 -21.08 23.21 -2.72
CA LEU A 239 -21.52 24.03 -1.58
C LEU A 239 -21.13 25.52 -1.70
N PHE A 240 -20.08 25.86 -2.47
CA PHE A 240 -19.73 27.24 -2.81
C PHE A 240 -20.45 27.76 -4.07
N LEU A 241 -21.07 26.89 -4.87
CA LEU A 241 -21.87 27.26 -6.03
C LEU A 241 -23.00 28.25 -5.68
N PRO A 242 -23.79 28.06 -4.59
CA PRO A 242 -24.84 29.00 -4.18
C PRO A 242 -24.28 30.34 -3.69
N ILE A 243 -23.09 30.36 -3.10
CA ILE A 243 -22.43 31.58 -2.60
C ILE A 243 -21.90 32.41 -3.79
N TYR A 244 -21.32 31.76 -4.79
CA TYR A 244 -20.93 32.41 -6.06
C TYR A 244 -22.14 32.91 -6.86
N PHE A 245 -23.27 32.20 -6.81
CA PHE A 245 -24.53 32.67 -7.43
C PHE A 245 -25.17 33.83 -6.64
N ALA A 246 -25.01 33.89 -5.32
CA ALA A 246 -25.51 34.98 -4.48
C ALA A 246 -24.76 36.30 -4.72
N ASP A 247 -23.45 36.25 -4.98
CA ASP A 247 -22.64 37.43 -5.32
C ASP A 247 -22.96 37.97 -6.73
N CYS A 248 -23.43 37.10 -7.63
CA CYS A 248 -23.86 37.50 -8.98
C CYS A 248 -25.16 38.35 -8.98
N LYS A 249 -25.92 38.36 -7.88
CA LYS A 249 -27.09 39.24 -7.68
C LYS A 249 -26.69 40.69 -7.35
N ASN A 250 -25.44 40.95 -6.97
CA ASN A 250 -24.96 42.27 -6.54
C ASN A 250 -24.17 43.06 -7.60
N GLY A 251 -24.30 42.70 -8.89
CA GLY A 251 -24.12 43.70 -9.96
C GLY A 251 -22.77 43.80 -10.69
N HIS A 252 -21.99 42.72 -10.85
CA HIS A 252 -20.87 42.70 -11.80
C HIS A 252 -21.16 41.79 -13.01
N PHE A 253 -21.83 42.38 -14.01
CA PHE A 253 -22.37 41.71 -15.20
C PHE A 253 -21.32 41.17 -16.21
N LEU A 254 -20.02 41.48 -16.05
CA LEU A 254 -19.01 41.19 -17.08
C LEU A 254 -18.44 39.76 -17.09
N LEU A 255 -18.49 39.01 -15.98
CA LEU A 255 -17.91 37.65 -15.90
C LEU A 255 -18.82 36.54 -16.42
N CYS A 256 -20.11 36.83 -16.63
CA CYS A 256 -21.11 35.82 -17.00
C CYS A 256 -20.97 35.37 -18.47
N HIS A 257 -20.47 36.24 -19.36
CA HIS A 257 -20.37 35.93 -20.79
C HIS A 257 -19.30 34.85 -21.07
N HIS A 258 -18.21 34.82 -20.30
CA HIS A 258 -17.16 33.81 -20.44
C HIS A 258 -17.58 32.45 -19.88
N HIS A 259 -18.50 32.43 -18.91
CA HIS A 259 -19.04 31.21 -18.31
C HIS A 259 -20.12 30.56 -19.19
N TYR A 260 -20.96 31.35 -19.87
CA TYR A 260 -21.92 30.85 -20.86
C TYR A 260 -21.22 30.16 -22.04
N ALA A 261 -20.09 30.70 -22.50
CA ALA A 261 -19.28 30.06 -23.55
C ALA A 261 -18.70 28.70 -23.10
N CYS A 262 -18.32 28.57 -21.81
CA CYS A 262 -17.75 27.32 -21.27
C CYS A 262 -18.81 26.23 -21.00
N LEU A 263 -20.00 26.62 -20.52
CA LEU A 263 -21.14 25.71 -20.35
C LEU A 263 -21.69 25.21 -21.69
N ASN A 264 -21.75 26.07 -22.72
CA ASN A 264 -22.13 25.63 -24.06
C ASN A 264 -21.11 24.63 -24.62
N ARG A 265 -19.80 24.83 -24.37
CA ARG A 265 -18.76 23.89 -24.82
C ARG A 265 -18.91 22.51 -24.16
N LYS A 266 -19.22 22.44 -22.86
CA LYS A 266 -19.49 21.16 -22.17
C LYS A 266 -20.77 20.47 -22.66
N ARG A 267 -21.84 21.22 -22.95
CA ARG A 267 -23.07 20.67 -23.54
C ARG A 267 -22.88 20.17 -24.97
N ILE A 268 -22.09 20.87 -25.78
CA ILE A 268 -21.76 20.44 -27.14
C ILE A 268 -20.91 19.18 -27.12
N ILE A 269 -19.94 19.07 -26.20
CA ILE A 269 -19.10 17.86 -26.05
C ILE A 269 -19.91 16.66 -25.54
N SER A 270 -20.86 16.84 -24.60
CA SER A 270 -21.69 15.71 -24.14
C SER A 270 -22.66 15.24 -25.23
N LYS A 271 -23.28 16.16 -25.99
CA LYS A 271 -24.11 15.79 -27.15
C LYS A 271 -23.32 15.15 -28.29
N ALA A 272 -22.07 15.55 -28.50
CA ALA A 272 -21.18 14.92 -29.48
C ALA A 272 -20.80 13.48 -29.07
N TYR A 273 -20.69 13.21 -27.77
CA TYR A 273 -20.41 11.88 -27.23
C TYR A 273 -21.65 10.96 -27.24
N GLU A 274 -22.84 11.49 -26.96
CA GLU A 274 -24.10 10.72 -27.09
C GLU A 274 -24.43 10.38 -28.55
N ASN A 275 -24.23 11.34 -29.47
CA ASN A 275 -24.42 11.09 -30.90
C ASN A 275 -23.38 10.11 -31.47
N SER A 276 -22.13 10.12 -30.99
CA SER A 276 -21.13 9.13 -31.41
C SER A 276 -21.45 7.72 -30.89
N GLN A 277 -21.99 7.59 -29.67
CA GLN A 277 -22.46 6.29 -29.17
C GLN A 277 -23.70 5.77 -29.91
N GLN A 278 -24.64 6.64 -30.32
CA GLN A 278 -25.77 6.24 -31.17
C GLN A 278 -25.34 5.83 -32.59
N LEU A 279 -24.33 6.49 -33.16
CA LEU A 279 -23.76 6.10 -34.45
C LEU A 279 -23.01 4.75 -34.38
N TYR A 280 -22.40 4.42 -33.25
CA TYR A 280 -21.77 3.12 -33.02
C TYR A 280 -22.79 2.00 -32.81
N SER A 281 -23.93 2.25 -32.15
CA SER A 281 -24.97 1.24 -31.96
C SER A 281 -25.82 0.97 -33.21
N LEU A 282 -25.94 1.93 -34.12
CA LEU A 282 -26.56 1.75 -35.45
C LEU A 282 -25.68 0.97 -36.43
N LYS A 283 -24.35 1.08 -36.31
CA LYS A 283 -23.40 0.28 -37.13
C LYS A 283 -23.27 -1.18 -36.70
N ILE A 284 -23.77 -1.55 -35.52
CA ILE A 284 -23.73 -2.93 -35.01
C ILE A 284 -25.03 -3.70 -35.34
N ASN A 285 -26.08 -3.01 -35.81
CA ASN A 285 -27.37 -3.60 -36.16
C ASN A 285 -27.72 -3.51 -37.66
N LEU A 286 -26.70 -3.30 -38.51
CA LEU A 286 -26.75 -3.35 -39.98
C LEU A 286 -25.67 -4.32 -40.46
#